data_AF-A0A920T5F4-F1
#
_entry.id   AF-A0A920T5F4-F1
#
_cell.length_a   1.000
_cell.length_b   1.000
_cell.length_c   1.000
_cell.angle_alpha   90.00
_cell.angle_beta   90.00
_cell.angle_gamma   90.00
#
_symmetry.space_group_name_H-M   'P 1'
#
loop_
_entity.id
_entity.type
_entity.pdbx_description
1 polymer ?
#
loop_
_entity_poly.entity_id
_entity_poly.type
_entity_poly.pdbx_seq_one_letter_code
_entity_poly.pdbx_strand_id
1 'polypeptide(L)'
;MLVPMMIALGYDEPDFPGYIKSMLICLIIGLPFWFLTKNSRSLKSKDGFAIVSLAWLIVAFAGSLPFYLSDVIPNFTDAWFESMSGVTTTGATIIGNPNTLPNLPNGIESMPHGILFWRSFLQWIGGMGIIVFTIAILPLLGVGGVQLFKAEVPGPVADKIRPRVKETAKILWMVYIGFTFLQFLLLGFAGMPWFDSVCHAFTTMPTGGFSTQNASIASYDNPLIHYIIIFFIFIAGVNFTLHFKALTGNIKGYFKDYEFNVYLSIILLSTLFIFINISSARSDWSHDSFLISLFQSVAILTGTGYANADYELWPFFSQYLLLILMFFGAMGSSTSGA
;
A
#
# COMPACT_ATOMS: atom_id res chain seq x y z
N MET A 1 -13.81 -6.28 8.01
CA MET A 1 -14.81 -7.37 7.96
C MET A 1 -16.24 -6.84 7.80
N LEU A 2 -16.74 -5.90 8.62
CA LEU A 2 -18.11 -5.39 8.45
C LEU A 2 -18.40 -4.73 7.10
N VAL A 3 -17.49 -3.86 6.61
CA VAL A 3 -17.67 -3.16 5.32
C VAL A 3 -17.76 -4.13 4.13
N PRO A 4 -16.79 -5.05 3.89
CA PRO A 4 -16.90 -6.01 2.80
C PRO A 4 -18.09 -6.96 2.96
N MET A 5 -18.50 -7.29 4.19
CA MET A 5 -19.70 -8.09 4.44
C MET A 5 -20.98 -7.37 3.94
N MET A 6 -21.07 -6.05 4.12
CA MET A 6 -22.19 -5.27 3.57
C MET A 6 -22.15 -5.21 2.04
N ILE A 7 -20.95 -5.21 1.44
CA ILE A 7 -20.79 -5.28 -0.02
C ILE A 7 -21.26 -6.64 -0.52
N ALA A 8 -20.80 -7.75 0.08
CA ALA A 8 -21.27 -9.10 -0.24
C ALA A 8 -22.79 -9.23 -0.18
N LEU A 9 -23.43 -8.65 0.85
CA LEU A 9 -24.89 -8.59 0.96
C LEU A 9 -25.54 -7.75 -0.14
N GLY A 10 -24.96 -6.61 -0.50
CA GLY A 10 -25.51 -5.72 -1.52
C GLY A 10 -25.45 -6.32 -2.92
N TYR A 11 -24.45 -7.17 -3.18
CA TYR A 11 -24.26 -7.87 -4.45
C TYR A 11 -24.89 -9.28 -4.47
N ASP A 12 -25.47 -9.74 -3.35
CA ASP A 12 -26.04 -11.09 -3.16
C ASP A 12 -25.03 -12.22 -3.49
N GLU A 13 -23.81 -12.08 -2.98
CA GLU A 13 -22.68 -12.96 -3.28
C GLU A 13 -22.42 -14.01 -2.18
N PRO A 14 -21.81 -15.16 -2.53
CA PRO A 14 -21.68 -16.32 -1.65
C PRO A 14 -20.65 -16.15 -0.52
N ASP A 15 -19.85 -15.09 -0.53
CA ASP A 15 -18.79 -14.81 0.45
C ASP A 15 -19.32 -14.26 1.79
N PHE A 16 -20.60 -13.86 1.85
CA PHE A 16 -21.23 -13.32 3.05
C PHE A 16 -21.08 -14.20 4.32
N PRO A 17 -21.37 -15.53 4.29
CA PRO A 17 -21.25 -16.39 5.47
C PRO A 17 -19.80 -16.49 5.97
N GLY A 18 -18.82 -16.41 5.06
CA GLY A 18 -17.40 -16.40 5.39
C GLY A 18 -17.05 -15.24 6.32
N TYR A 19 -17.49 -14.03 5.98
CA TYR A 19 -17.27 -12.85 6.82
C TYR A 19 -17.88 -12.93 8.22
N ILE A 20 -19.10 -13.47 8.35
CA ILE A 20 -19.73 -13.65 9.66
C ILE A 20 -18.88 -14.58 10.53
N LYS A 21 -18.49 -15.75 9.98
CA LYS A 21 -17.67 -16.73 10.71
C LYS A 21 -16.33 -16.11 11.13
N SER A 22 -15.64 -15.41 10.23
CA SER A 22 -14.38 -14.73 10.53
C SER A 22 -14.54 -13.71 11.65
N MET A 23 -15.59 -12.87 11.58
CA MET A 23 -15.84 -11.83 12.57
C MET A 23 -16.14 -12.42 13.95
N LEU A 24 -16.96 -13.47 14.02
CA LEU A 24 -17.28 -14.17 15.27
C LEU A 24 -16.02 -14.76 15.90
N ILE A 25 -15.15 -15.42 15.12
CA ILE A 25 -13.87 -15.95 15.62
C ILE A 25 -13.00 -14.83 16.19
N CYS A 26 -12.84 -13.73 15.45
CA CYS A 26 -12.05 -12.59 15.93
C CYS A 26 -12.62 -11.96 17.20
N LEU A 27 -13.95 -11.87 17.36
CA LEU A 27 -14.58 -11.33 18.56
C LEU A 27 -14.48 -12.28 19.75
N ILE A 28 -14.72 -13.58 19.54
CA ILE A 28 -14.64 -14.61 20.58
C ILE A 28 -13.22 -14.74 21.13
N ILE A 29 -12.21 -14.57 20.30
CA ILE A 29 -10.82 -14.57 20.75
C ILE A 29 -10.42 -13.20 21.31
N GLY A 30 -10.65 -12.12 20.55
CA GLY A 30 -10.16 -10.79 20.88
C GLY A 30 -10.77 -10.18 22.13
N LEU A 31 -12.08 -10.32 22.35
CA LEU A 31 -12.75 -9.69 23.49
C LEU A 31 -12.30 -10.26 24.83
N PRO A 32 -12.25 -11.59 25.06
CA PRO A 32 -11.73 -12.14 26.31
C PRO A 32 -10.29 -11.71 26.60
N PHE A 33 -9.40 -11.77 25.59
CA PHE A 33 -8.01 -11.32 25.75
C PHE A 33 -7.95 -9.86 26.18
N TRP A 34 -8.74 -8.98 25.55
CA TRP A 34 -8.81 -7.57 25.93
C TRP A 34 -9.36 -7.38 27.35
N PHE A 35 -10.47 -8.04 27.70
CA PHE A 35 -11.07 -7.93 29.04
C PHE A 35 -10.14 -8.38 30.16
N LEU A 36 -9.35 -9.44 29.93
CA LEU A 36 -8.40 -9.99 30.90
C LEU A 36 -7.12 -9.14 31.03
N THR A 37 -6.78 -8.33 30.01
CA THR A 37 -5.50 -7.62 29.94
C THR A 37 -5.61 -6.09 29.96
N LYS A 38 -6.82 -5.52 30.08
CA LYS A 38 -7.11 -4.07 30.03
C LYS A 38 -6.38 -3.15 31.03
N ASN A 39 -5.57 -3.71 31.95
CA ASN A 39 -4.89 -2.94 32.99
C ASN A 39 -3.70 -2.16 32.42
N SER A 40 -3.60 -0.87 32.75
CA SER A 40 -2.52 -0.01 32.25
C SER A 40 -1.16 -0.45 32.81
N ARG A 41 -0.21 -0.77 31.94
CA ARG A 41 1.19 -1.01 32.29
C ARG A 41 2.08 -0.06 31.51
N SER A 42 3.15 0.41 32.15
CA SER A 42 4.20 1.16 31.46
C SER A 42 4.95 0.23 30.51
N LEU A 43 4.87 0.49 29.21
CA LEU A 43 5.57 -0.27 28.19
C LEU A 43 7.07 0.08 28.17
N LYS A 44 7.92 -0.93 28.12
CA LYS A 44 9.36 -0.82 27.85
C LYS A 44 9.61 -0.97 26.35
N SER A 45 10.80 -0.60 25.86
CA SER A 45 11.14 -0.70 24.43
C SER A 45 11.02 -2.13 23.88
N LYS A 46 11.39 -3.15 24.68
CA LYS A 46 11.22 -4.57 24.31
C LYS A 46 9.77 -4.97 24.08
N ASP A 47 8.85 -4.35 24.82
CA ASP A 47 7.42 -4.61 24.68
C ASP A 47 6.91 -3.98 23.37
N GLY A 48 7.45 -2.82 22.99
CA GLY A 48 7.18 -2.18 21.70
C GLY A 48 7.54 -3.06 20.51
N PHE A 49 8.75 -3.67 20.51
CA PHE A 49 9.15 -4.61 19.46
C PHE A 49 8.20 -5.82 19.37
N ALA A 50 7.90 -6.44 20.51
CA ALA A 50 7.00 -7.58 20.55
C ALA A 50 5.59 -7.22 20.04
N ILE A 51 5.06 -6.06 20.44
CA ILE A 51 3.74 -5.59 20.02
C ILE A 51 3.68 -5.42 18.50
N VAL A 52 4.69 -4.80 17.87
CA VAL A 52 4.70 -4.62 16.42
C VAL A 52 4.74 -5.95 15.70
N SER A 53 5.74 -6.78 16.00
CA SER A 53 5.95 -8.05 15.30
C SER A 53 4.71 -8.95 15.42
N LEU A 54 4.13 -9.04 16.62
CA LEU A 54 2.92 -9.84 16.83
C LEU A 54 1.68 -9.19 16.20
N ALA A 55 1.56 -7.87 16.19
CA ALA A 55 0.42 -7.19 15.57
C ALA A 55 0.32 -7.51 14.08
N TRP A 56 1.42 -7.44 13.33
CA TRP A 56 1.43 -7.78 11.91
C TRP A 56 1.00 -9.24 11.67
N LEU A 57 1.52 -10.18 12.45
CA LEU A 57 1.16 -11.60 12.34
C LEU A 57 -0.30 -11.86 12.72
N ILE A 58 -0.81 -11.25 13.79
CA ILE A 58 -2.20 -11.43 14.23
C ILE A 58 -3.17 -10.79 13.23
N VAL A 59 -2.83 -9.62 12.67
CA VAL A 59 -3.65 -8.97 11.64
C VAL A 59 -3.66 -9.79 10.36
N ALA A 60 -2.52 -10.36 9.94
CA ALA A 60 -2.48 -11.30 8.81
C ALA A 60 -3.30 -12.58 9.09
N PHE A 61 -3.27 -13.10 10.34
CA PHE A 61 -4.13 -14.23 10.74
C PHE A 61 -5.59 -13.90 10.63
N ALA A 62 -6.01 -12.79 11.22
CA ALA A 62 -7.40 -12.35 11.14
C ALA A 62 -7.80 -12.05 9.69
N GLY A 63 -6.87 -11.48 8.91
CA GLY A 63 -7.03 -11.12 7.51
C GLY A 63 -7.23 -12.30 6.57
N SER A 64 -6.67 -13.47 6.90
CA SER A 64 -6.81 -14.69 6.09
C SER A 64 -8.15 -15.40 6.29
N LEU A 65 -8.81 -15.18 7.44
CA LEU A 65 -10.06 -15.88 7.77
C LEU A 65 -11.17 -15.66 6.73
N PRO A 66 -11.42 -14.46 6.19
CA PRO A 66 -12.44 -14.28 5.17
C PRO A 66 -12.13 -15.02 3.87
N PHE A 67 -10.87 -15.08 3.45
CA PHE A 67 -10.47 -15.83 2.24
C PHE A 67 -10.70 -17.34 2.41
N TYR A 68 -10.33 -17.87 3.57
CA TYR A 68 -10.44 -19.29 3.86
C TYR A 68 -11.89 -19.73 4.15
N LEU A 69 -12.62 -18.99 4.98
CA LEU A 69 -13.97 -19.39 5.43
C LEU A 69 -15.09 -19.08 4.44
N SER A 70 -14.79 -18.32 3.38
CA SER A 70 -15.67 -18.15 2.20
C SER A 70 -15.43 -19.20 1.12
N ASP A 71 -14.48 -20.12 1.31
CA ASP A 71 -14.04 -21.13 0.33
C ASP A 71 -13.49 -20.54 -0.99
N VAL A 72 -13.20 -19.24 -1.03
CA VAL A 72 -12.56 -18.59 -2.19
C VAL A 72 -11.09 -19.02 -2.33
N ILE A 73 -10.38 -19.14 -1.21
CA ILE A 73 -9.03 -19.71 -1.14
C ILE A 73 -9.05 -20.91 -0.18
N PRO A 74 -9.33 -22.14 -0.68
CA PRO A 74 -9.56 -23.31 0.16
C PRO A 74 -8.33 -23.79 0.96
N ASN A 75 -7.12 -23.40 0.55
CA ASN A 75 -5.90 -23.70 1.28
C ASN A 75 -5.56 -22.57 2.25
N PHE A 76 -5.45 -22.88 3.54
CA PHE A 76 -5.15 -21.88 4.56
C PHE A 76 -3.78 -21.20 4.38
N THR A 77 -2.76 -21.93 3.92
CA THR A 77 -1.43 -21.35 3.69
C THR A 77 -1.48 -20.31 2.58
N ASP A 78 -2.27 -20.57 1.54
CA ASP A 78 -2.45 -19.64 0.42
C ASP A 78 -3.28 -18.42 0.85
N ALA A 79 -4.34 -18.64 1.65
CA ALA A 79 -5.13 -17.56 2.25
C ALA A 79 -4.28 -16.70 3.20
N TRP A 80 -3.38 -17.32 3.96
CA TRP A 80 -2.42 -16.63 4.80
C TRP A 80 -1.44 -15.81 3.98
N PHE A 81 -0.88 -16.38 2.91
CA PHE A 81 0.04 -15.67 2.02
C PHE A 81 -0.62 -14.44 1.42
N GLU A 82 -1.82 -14.58 0.85
CA GLU A 82 -2.58 -13.49 0.25
C GLU A 82 -2.88 -12.40 1.30
N SER A 83 -3.26 -12.79 2.51
CA SER A 83 -3.49 -11.84 3.60
C SER A 83 -2.21 -11.17 4.09
N MET A 84 -1.11 -11.90 4.23
CA MET A 84 0.17 -11.35 4.66
C MET A 84 0.62 -10.32 3.63
N SER A 85 0.64 -10.68 2.35
CA SER A 85 0.97 -9.80 1.23
C SER A 85 0.09 -8.55 1.17
N GLY A 86 -1.21 -8.71 1.40
CA GLY A 86 -2.13 -7.58 1.49
C GLY A 86 -1.80 -6.66 2.67
N VAL A 87 -1.68 -7.22 3.89
CA VAL A 87 -1.41 -6.43 5.09
C VAL A 87 -0.05 -5.74 4.98
N THR A 88 1.00 -6.41 4.53
CA THR A 88 2.35 -5.83 4.38
C THR A 88 2.51 -4.96 3.15
N THR A 89 1.44 -4.72 2.38
CA THR A 89 1.46 -3.92 1.16
C THR A 89 2.50 -4.41 0.15
N THR A 90 2.71 -5.73 0.07
CA THR A 90 3.69 -6.36 -0.83
C THR A 90 3.14 -6.55 -2.24
N GLY A 91 1.83 -6.78 -2.37
CA GLY A 91 1.18 -6.85 -3.69
C GLY A 91 1.37 -8.16 -4.46
N ALA A 92 2.14 -9.11 -3.93
CA ALA A 92 2.27 -10.44 -4.52
C ALA A 92 0.98 -11.25 -4.32
N THR A 93 0.52 -11.94 -5.35
CA THR A 93 -0.70 -12.77 -5.28
C THR A 93 -0.45 -14.17 -5.80
N ILE A 94 -1.16 -15.14 -5.21
CA ILE A 94 -1.15 -16.55 -5.63
C ILE A 94 -2.31 -16.87 -6.60
N ILE A 95 -3.21 -15.91 -6.83
CA ILE A 95 -4.36 -16.04 -7.71
C ILE A 95 -3.98 -15.65 -9.13
N GLY A 96 -4.37 -16.47 -10.11
CA GLY A 96 -4.14 -16.21 -11.54
C GLY A 96 -3.84 -17.46 -12.36
N ASN A 97 -3.57 -18.59 -11.71
CA ASN A 97 -3.35 -19.87 -12.39
C ASN A 97 -4.53 -20.84 -12.13
N PRO A 98 -5.35 -21.17 -13.13
CA PRO A 98 -6.44 -22.13 -12.99
C PRO A 98 -6.01 -23.52 -12.52
N ASN A 99 -4.73 -23.88 -12.69
CA ASN A 99 -4.20 -25.16 -12.21
C ASN A 99 -3.99 -25.16 -10.68
N THR A 100 -3.75 -24.01 -10.05
CA THR A 100 -3.57 -23.91 -8.59
C THR A 100 -4.89 -23.60 -7.87
N LEU A 101 -5.78 -22.82 -8.50
CA LEU A 101 -7.11 -22.46 -7.98
C LEU A 101 -8.19 -22.70 -9.06
N PRO A 102 -8.62 -23.97 -9.26
CA PRO A 102 -9.59 -24.30 -10.31
C PRO A 102 -11.00 -23.76 -10.04
N ASN A 103 -11.30 -23.40 -8.79
CA ASN A 103 -12.55 -22.73 -8.39
C ASN A 103 -12.63 -21.26 -8.86
N LEU A 104 -11.53 -20.69 -9.37
CA LEU A 104 -11.44 -19.33 -9.91
C LEU A 104 -11.03 -19.37 -11.40
N PRO A 105 -11.96 -19.67 -12.32
CA PRO A 105 -11.63 -19.94 -13.73
C PRO A 105 -10.98 -18.74 -14.45
N ASN A 106 -11.35 -17.52 -14.07
CA ASN A 106 -10.76 -16.27 -14.58
C ASN A 106 -9.88 -15.58 -13.53
N GLY A 107 -9.25 -16.34 -12.63
CA GLY A 107 -8.34 -15.79 -11.61
C GLY A 107 -9.02 -14.75 -10.71
N ILE A 108 -8.41 -13.56 -10.61
CA ILE A 108 -8.87 -12.48 -9.72
C ILE A 108 -10.30 -12.04 -10.07
N GLU A 109 -10.60 -11.95 -11.36
CA GLU A 109 -11.90 -11.48 -11.86
C GLU A 109 -13.06 -12.44 -11.57
N SER A 110 -12.76 -13.67 -11.11
CA SER A 110 -13.79 -14.62 -10.63
C SER A 110 -14.16 -14.44 -9.16
N MET A 111 -13.46 -13.57 -8.42
CA MET A 111 -13.73 -13.38 -7.01
C MET A 111 -14.99 -12.54 -6.76
N PRO A 112 -15.75 -12.83 -5.69
CA PRO A 112 -16.79 -11.94 -5.19
C PRO A 112 -16.27 -10.53 -4.86
N HIS A 113 -17.12 -9.53 -5.03
CA HIS A 113 -16.84 -8.12 -4.74
C HIS A 113 -16.48 -7.89 -3.27
N GLY A 114 -17.11 -8.60 -2.33
CA GLY A 114 -16.73 -8.50 -0.91
C GLY A 114 -15.26 -8.88 -0.68
N ILE A 115 -14.83 -9.98 -1.29
CA ILE A 115 -13.44 -10.49 -1.24
C ILE A 115 -12.47 -9.57 -1.97
N LEU A 116 -12.79 -9.09 -3.18
CA LEU A 116 -11.98 -8.11 -3.90
C LEU A 116 -11.77 -6.84 -3.08
N PHE A 117 -12.84 -6.31 -2.49
CA PHE A 117 -12.74 -5.16 -1.61
C PHE A 117 -11.88 -5.47 -0.38
N TRP A 118 -12.00 -6.65 0.22
CA TRP A 118 -11.19 -7.04 1.37
C TRP A 118 -9.70 -7.11 1.04
N ARG A 119 -9.32 -7.65 -0.13
CA ARG A 119 -7.93 -7.63 -0.61
C ARG A 119 -7.38 -6.21 -0.66
N SER A 120 -8.10 -5.29 -1.29
CA SER A 120 -7.71 -3.88 -1.36
C SER A 120 -7.67 -3.20 0.01
N PHE A 121 -8.67 -3.48 0.85
CA PHE A 121 -8.78 -2.88 2.18
C PHE A 121 -7.67 -3.33 3.13
N LEU A 122 -7.18 -4.58 3.02
CA LEU A 122 -6.02 -5.04 3.79
C LEU A 122 -4.78 -4.20 3.47
N GLN A 123 -4.51 -3.89 2.19
CA GLN A 123 -3.41 -3.00 1.81
C GLN A 123 -3.60 -1.59 2.38
N TRP A 124 -4.83 -1.06 2.30
CA TRP A 124 -5.11 0.28 2.80
C TRP A 124 -4.87 0.41 4.31
N ILE A 125 -5.28 -0.58 5.08
CA ILE A 125 -5.02 -0.66 6.53
C ILE A 125 -3.53 -0.89 6.82
N GLY A 126 -2.87 -1.73 6.02
CA GLY A 126 -1.44 -1.98 6.07
C GLY A 126 -0.58 -0.73 5.91
N GLY A 127 -0.84 0.04 4.85
CA GLY A 127 -0.12 1.30 4.57
C GLY A 127 -0.33 2.34 5.66
N MET A 128 -1.52 2.41 6.26
CA MET A 128 -1.70 3.25 7.44
C MET A 128 -0.94 2.72 8.66
N GLY A 129 -0.91 1.39 8.83
CA GLY A 129 -0.15 0.71 9.87
C GLY A 129 1.31 1.17 9.86
N ILE A 130 1.99 1.08 8.71
CA ILE A 130 3.41 1.45 8.61
C ILE A 130 3.65 2.93 8.91
N ILE A 131 2.78 3.84 8.47
CA ILE A 131 2.88 5.28 8.80
C ILE A 131 2.82 5.49 10.32
N VAL A 132 1.81 4.92 10.98
CA VAL A 132 1.63 5.07 12.44
C VAL A 132 2.78 4.43 13.21
N PHE A 133 3.21 3.23 12.82
CA PHE A 133 4.31 2.53 13.47
C PHE A 133 5.61 3.32 13.37
N THR A 134 5.94 3.81 12.18
CA THR A 134 7.14 4.61 11.92
C THR A 134 7.21 5.80 12.88
N ILE A 135 6.09 6.52 13.09
CA ILE A 135 6.05 7.71 13.94
C ILE A 135 6.00 7.38 15.43
N ALA A 136 5.32 6.29 15.80
CA ALA A 136 5.21 5.89 17.19
C ALA A 136 6.52 5.29 17.72
N ILE A 137 7.31 4.64 16.86
CA ILE A 137 8.39 3.76 17.28
C ILE A 137 9.77 4.29 16.94
N LEU A 138 9.99 4.91 15.76
CA LEU A 138 11.31 5.48 15.43
C LEU A 138 11.84 6.44 16.52
N PRO A 139 11.02 7.31 17.15
CA PRO A 139 11.51 8.16 18.23
C PRO A 139 11.99 7.38 19.46
N LEU A 140 11.42 6.19 19.71
CA LEU A 140 11.83 5.30 20.81
C LEU A 140 13.11 4.54 20.47
N LEU A 141 13.38 4.30 19.19
CA LEU A 141 14.60 3.65 18.68
C LEU A 141 15.80 4.59 18.56
N GLY A 142 15.58 5.90 18.66
CA GLY A 142 16.64 6.91 18.49
C GLY A 142 17.12 7.07 17.04
N VAL A 143 16.50 6.35 16.10
CA VAL A 143 16.75 6.41 14.65
C VAL A 143 15.92 7.57 14.07
N GLY A 144 16.54 8.42 13.24
CA GLY A 144 15.87 9.61 12.67
C GLY A 144 16.22 10.95 13.34
N GLY A 145 17.42 11.08 13.92
CA GLY A 145 17.91 12.37 14.43
C GLY A 145 17.24 12.86 15.72
N VAL A 146 16.40 12.04 16.38
CA VAL A 146 15.77 12.40 17.66
C VAL A 146 16.82 12.60 18.77
N GLN A 147 18.01 12.02 18.63
CA GLN A 147 19.17 12.31 19.49
C GLN A 147 19.72 13.74 19.29
N LEU A 148 19.66 14.32 18.09
CA LEU A 148 20.00 15.73 17.86
C LEU A 148 18.99 16.66 18.56
N PHE A 149 17.70 16.35 18.49
CA PHE A 149 16.67 17.09 19.24
C PHE A 149 16.84 17.01 20.76
N LYS A 150 17.38 15.90 21.29
CA LYS A 150 17.75 15.79 22.71
C LYS A 150 19.04 16.55 23.05
N ALA A 151 19.93 16.74 22.08
CA ALA A 151 21.19 17.47 22.28
C ALA A 151 21.03 18.99 22.21
N GLU A 152 20.04 19.50 21.47
CA GLU A 152 19.82 20.95 21.28
C GLU A 152 18.96 21.62 22.37
N VAL A 153 18.33 20.86 23.28
CA VAL A 153 17.45 21.43 24.31
C VAL A 153 18.08 21.28 25.70
N PRO A 154 18.50 22.37 26.37
CA PRO A 154 18.97 22.32 27.74
C PRO A 154 17.78 22.17 28.69
N GLY A 155 17.61 20.99 29.28
CA GLY A 155 16.64 20.74 30.36
C GLY A 155 16.08 19.31 30.40
N PRO A 156 15.44 18.89 31.51
CA PRO A 156 14.89 17.54 31.65
C PRO A 156 13.71 17.35 30.69
N VAL A 157 13.92 16.61 29.60
CA VAL A 157 12.90 16.33 28.59
C VAL A 157 11.98 15.20 29.05
N ALA A 158 11.12 15.47 30.02
CA ALA A 158 10.09 14.51 30.46
C ALA A 158 8.76 14.70 29.70
N ASP A 159 8.21 13.58 29.20
CA ASP A 159 6.82 13.29 28.82
C ASP A 159 6.09 14.06 27.70
N LYS A 160 6.66 15.08 27.06
CA LYS A 160 5.98 15.80 25.96
C LYS A 160 5.96 15.10 24.60
N ILE A 161 6.61 13.93 24.46
CA ILE A 161 6.67 13.19 23.18
C ILE A 161 5.34 12.50 22.88
N ARG A 162 4.66 11.94 23.88
CA ARG A 162 3.41 11.16 23.71
C ARG A 162 2.22 11.95 23.16
N PRO A 163 1.91 13.19 23.63
CA PRO A 163 0.80 13.97 23.08
C PRO A 163 1.02 14.34 21.60
N ARG A 164 2.26 14.66 21.23
CA ARG A 164 2.63 15.07 19.87
C ARG A 164 2.55 13.93 18.86
N VAL A 165 2.92 12.70 19.24
CA VAL A 165 2.79 11.51 18.36
C VAL A 165 1.35 11.26 17.95
N LYS A 166 0.39 11.37 18.89
CA LYS A 166 -1.05 11.18 18.60
C LYS A 166 -1.59 12.25 17.66
N GLU A 167 -1.20 13.51 17.86
CA GLU A 167 -1.60 14.63 16.99
C GLU A 167 -1.03 14.49 15.58
N THR A 168 0.25 14.14 15.47
CA THR A 168 0.90 13.88 14.17
C THR A 168 0.23 12.70 13.45
N ALA A 169 -0.05 11.60 14.14
CA ALA A 169 -0.74 10.45 13.54
C ALA A 169 -2.13 10.81 12.99
N LYS A 170 -2.90 11.63 13.73
CA LYS A 170 -4.21 12.11 13.27
C LYS A 170 -4.09 12.95 12.00
N ILE A 171 -3.09 13.83 11.94
CA ILE A 171 -2.85 14.69 10.78
C ILE A 171 -2.51 13.85 9.55
N LEU A 172 -1.59 12.91 9.67
CA LEU A 172 -1.21 12.06 8.54
C LEU A 172 -2.35 11.15 8.09
N TRP A 173 -3.20 10.71 9.02
CA TRP A 173 -4.42 9.97 8.69
C TRP A 173 -5.36 10.79 7.80
N MET A 174 -5.53 12.09 8.10
CA MET A 174 -6.35 12.99 7.28
C MET A 174 -5.75 13.19 5.88
N VAL A 175 -4.42 13.30 5.77
CA VAL A 175 -3.74 13.42 4.47
C VAL A 175 -3.92 12.13 3.65
N TYR A 176 -3.71 10.98 4.27
CA TYR A 176 -3.84 9.67 3.63
C TYR A 176 -5.26 9.42 3.11
N ILE A 177 -6.28 9.69 3.91
CA ILE A 177 -7.69 9.60 3.49
C ILE A 177 -8.02 10.63 2.42
N GLY A 178 -7.55 11.87 2.57
CA GLY A 178 -7.79 12.93 1.61
C GLY A 178 -7.29 12.57 0.22
N PHE A 179 -6.05 12.07 0.12
CA PHE A 179 -5.51 11.60 -1.16
C PHE A 179 -6.21 10.34 -1.67
N THR A 180 -6.50 9.37 -0.81
CA THR A 180 -7.25 8.15 -1.20
C THR A 180 -8.60 8.53 -1.82
N PHE A 181 -9.35 9.42 -1.17
CA PHE A 181 -10.66 9.86 -1.63
C PHE A 181 -10.57 10.67 -2.93
N LEU A 182 -9.57 11.54 -3.04
CA LEU A 182 -9.32 12.31 -4.26
C LEU A 182 -8.98 11.40 -5.44
N GLN A 183 -8.13 10.39 -5.23
CA GLN A 183 -7.79 9.42 -6.26
C GLN A 183 -9.02 8.63 -6.71
N PHE A 184 -9.82 8.14 -5.76
CA PHE A 184 -11.06 7.42 -6.05
C PHE A 184 -11.98 8.23 -6.99
N LEU A 185 -12.20 9.52 -6.68
CA LEU A 185 -13.05 10.38 -7.51
C LEU A 185 -12.45 10.58 -8.91
N LEU A 186 -11.16 10.87 -8.99
CA LEU A 186 -10.49 11.11 -10.27
C LEU A 186 -10.50 9.87 -11.17
N LEU A 187 -10.30 8.67 -10.62
CA LEU A 187 -10.39 7.42 -11.36
C LEU A 187 -11.80 7.15 -11.87
N GLY A 188 -12.82 7.35 -11.02
CA GLY A 188 -14.21 7.16 -11.41
C GLY A 188 -14.63 8.13 -12.52
N PHE A 189 -14.23 9.41 -12.43
CA PHE A 189 -14.48 10.39 -13.49
C PHE A 189 -13.66 10.16 -14.76
N ALA A 190 -12.50 9.50 -14.67
CA ALA A 190 -11.72 9.07 -15.83
C ALA A 190 -12.32 7.85 -16.54
N GLY A 191 -13.42 7.27 -16.01
CA GLY A 191 -14.15 6.18 -16.64
C GLY A 191 -13.82 4.77 -16.12
N MET A 192 -13.02 4.65 -15.04
CA MET A 192 -12.88 3.38 -14.34
C MET A 192 -14.19 3.05 -13.60
N PRO A 193 -14.65 1.78 -13.56
CA PRO A 193 -15.80 1.42 -12.74
C PRO A 193 -15.63 1.90 -11.30
N TRP A 194 -16.69 2.41 -10.67
CA TRP A 194 -16.58 3.03 -9.34
C TRP A 194 -16.07 2.05 -8.27
N PHE A 195 -16.46 0.77 -8.38
CA PHE A 195 -15.96 -0.29 -7.50
C PHE A 195 -14.44 -0.50 -7.67
N ASP A 196 -13.98 -0.61 -8.91
CA ASP A 196 -12.56 -0.71 -9.22
C ASP A 196 -11.79 0.53 -8.75
N SER A 197 -12.39 1.71 -8.91
CA SER A 197 -11.77 2.99 -8.54
C SER A 197 -11.48 3.07 -7.04
N VAL A 198 -12.42 2.61 -6.19
CA VAL A 198 -12.20 2.60 -4.74
C VAL A 198 -11.16 1.54 -4.35
N CYS A 199 -11.21 0.36 -4.99
CA CYS A 199 -10.25 -0.70 -4.76
C CYS A 199 -8.83 -0.28 -5.15
N HIS A 200 -8.65 0.36 -6.31
CA HIS A 200 -7.35 0.86 -6.77
C HIS A 200 -6.84 2.06 -5.95
N ALA A 201 -7.73 2.92 -5.45
CA ALA A 201 -7.31 3.97 -4.53
C ALA A 201 -6.78 3.40 -3.20
N PHE A 202 -7.42 2.34 -2.69
CA PHE A 202 -7.01 1.62 -1.49
C PHE A 202 -5.68 0.89 -1.59
N THR A 203 -5.22 0.59 -2.80
CA THR A 203 -3.99 -0.18 -3.06
C THR A 203 -2.88 0.69 -3.67
N THR A 204 -3.21 1.85 -4.23
CA THR A 204 -2.24 2.86 -4.69
C THR A 204 -1.64 3.65 -3.54
N MET A 205 -2.48 4.23 -2.68
CA MET A 205 -2.01 5.05 -1.55
C MET A 205 -1.12 4.33 -0.55
N PRO A 206 -1.30 3.04 -0.24
CA PRO A 206 -0.34 2.28 0.56
C PRO A 206 0.88 1.80 -0.24
N THR A 207 1.02 2.17 -1.53
CA THR A 207 2.03 1.62 -2.45
C THR A 207 2.05 0.09 -2.44
N GLY A 208 0.87 -0.54 -2.57
CA GLY A 208 0.70 -1.98 -2.40
C GLY A 208 0.41 -2.78 -3.67
N GLY A 209 -0.25 -2.22 -4.68
CA GLY A 209 -0.33 -2.85 -6.01
C GLY A 209 -1.34 -3.96 -6.24
N PHE A 210 -2.22 -4.29 -5.29
CA PHE A 210 -3.32 -5.19 -5.61
C PHE A 210 -4.28 -4.55 -6.61
N SER A 211 -4.85 -5.38 -7.48
CA SER A 211 -5.82 -4.98 -8.49
C SER A 211 -7.03 -5.90 -8.47
N THR A 212 -8.16 -5.39 -8.97
CA THR A 212 -9.37 -6.17 -9.25
C THR A 212 -9.31 -6.89 -10.59
N GLN A 213 -8.28 -6.63 -11.41
CA GLN A 213 -8.10 -7.19 -12.74
C GLN A 213 -6.82 -8.03 -12.81
N ASN A 214 -6.81 -9.09 -13.60
CA ASN A 214 -5.64 -9.97 -13.71
C ASN A 214 -4.43 -9.26 -14.32
N ALA A 215 -4.66 -8.41 -15.33
CA ALA A 215 -3.59 -7.64 -15.99
C ALA A 215 -3.29 -6.32 -15.26
N SER A 216 -3.71 -6.16 -14.00
CA SER A 216 -3.49 -4.93 -13.23
C SER A 216 -4.04 -3.72 -14.00
N ILE A 217 -3.33 -2.60 -14.01
CA ILE A 217 -3.69 -1.35 -14.68
C ILE A 217 -3.66 -1.49 -16.22
N ALA A 218 -2.98 -2.50 -16.77
CA ALA A 218 -2.97 -2.77 -18.21
C ALA A 218 -4.38 -3.09 -18.75
N SER A 219 -5.31 -3.50 -17.88
CA SER A 219 -6.71 -3.79 -18.25
C SER A 219 -7.53 -2.54 -18.60
N TYR A 220 -7.01 -1.34 -18.29
CA TYR A 220 -7.69 -0.08 -18.56
C TYR A 220 -6.96 0.68 -19.66
N ASP A 221 -7.54 0.73 -20.85
CA ASP A 221 -6.93 1.34 -22.05
C ASP A 221 -6.86 2.88 -22.01
N ASN A 222 -7.47 3.54 -21.02
CA ASN A 222 -7.49 5.00 -20.94
C ASN A 222 -6.17 5.55 -20.37
N PRO A 223 -5.35 6.30 -21.13
CA PRO A 223 -4.09 6.86 -20.63
C PRO A 223 -4.27 7.80 -19.43
N LEU A 224 -5.44 8.44 -19.31
CA LEU A 224 -5.76 9.31 -18.18
C LEU A 224 -5.74 8.54 -16.85
N ILE A 225 -6.24 7.30 -16.82
CA ILE A 225 -6.20 6.43 -15.64
C ILE A 225 -4.75 6.16 -15.24
N HIS A 226 -3.88 5.86 -16.22
CA HIS A 226 -2.48 5.57 -15.97
C HIS A 226 -1.78 6.80 -15.37
N TYR A 227 -2.02 8.00 -15.92
CA TYR A 227 -1.46 9.24 -15.39
C TYR A 227 -1.95 9.57 -13.98
N ILE A 228 -3.23 9.37 -13.68
CA ILE A 228 -3.76 9.55 -12.33
C ILE A 228 -3.03 8.60 -11.37
N ILE A 229 -2.91 7.32 -11.72
CA ILE A 229 -2.23 6.33 -10.88
C ILE A 229 -0.75 6.69 -10.69
N ILE A 230 -0.02 7.04 -11.77
CA ILE A 230 1.38 7.49 -11.69
C ILE A 230 1.53 8.64 -10.69
N PHE A 231 0.66 9.64 -10.78
CA PHE A 231 0.69 10.80 -9.90
C PHE A 231 0.46 10.43 -8.43
N PHE A 232 -0.52 9.56 -8.14
CA PHE A 232 -0.79 9.14 -6.77
C PHE A 232 0.25 8.17 -6.21
N ILE A 233 0.83 7.30 -7.03
CA ILE A 233 1.99 6.49 -6.64
C ILE A 233 3.17 7.41 -6.28
N PHE A 234 3.46 8.39 -7.13
CA PHE A 234 4.52 9.36 -6.88
C PHE A 234 4.31 10.07 -5.54
N ILE A 235 3.10 10.59 -5.29
CA ILE A 235 2.72 11.24 -4.04
C ILE A 235 2.83 10.28 -2.85
N ALA A 236 2.36 9.04 -2.97
CA ALA A 236 2.42 8.06 -1.89
C ALA A 236 3.88 7.72 -1.50
N GLY A 237 4.79 7.72 -2.48
CA GLY A 237 6.24 7.57 -2.26
C GLY A 237 6.94 8.80 -1.67
N VAL A 238 6.27 9.95 -1.57
CA VAL A 238 6.83 11.16 -0.94
C VAL A 238 6.56 11.14 0.57
N ASN A 239 7.50 11.68 1.35
CA ASN A 239 7.38 11.80 2.80
C ASN A 239 6.08 12.53 3.20
N PHE A 240 5.23 11.87 3.98
CA PHE A 240 3.91 12.41 4.38
C PHE A 240 3.99 13.68 5.22
N THR A 241 5.12 13.94 5.89
CA THR A 241 5.36 15.19 6.61
C THR A 241 5.51 16.38 5.65
N LEU A 242 6.05 16.17 4.44
CA LEU A 242 6.14 17.21 3.42
C LEU A 242 4.76 17.56 2.85
N HIS A 243 3.91 16.56 2.62
CA HIS A 243 2.50 16.77 2.24
C HIS A 243 1.77 17.65 3.24
N PHE A 244 1.92 17.34 4.53
CA PHE A 244 1.33 18.17 5.56
C PHE A 244 1.85 19.63 5.53
N LYS A 245 3.17 19.83 5.46
CA LYS A 245 3.77 21.18 5.38
C LYS A 245 3.26 21.96 4.17
N ALA A 246 3.10 21.31 3.03
CA ALA A 246 2.58 21.92 1.82
C ALA A 246 1.11 22.35 1.97
N LEU A 247 0.27 21.51 2.57
CA LEU A 247 -1.13 21.85 2.88
C LEU A 247 -1.25 23.02 3.86
N THR A 248 -0.26 23.24 4.73
CA THR A 248 -0.17 24.41 5.61
C THR A 248 0.46 25.66 4.96
N GLY A 249 0.73 25.62 3.65
CA GLY A 249 1.18 26.78 2.86
C GLY A 249 2.68 26.79 2.51
N ASN A 250 3.47 25.79 2.92
CA ASN A 250 4.90 25.72 2.62
C ASN A 250 5.22 24.78 1.45
N ILE A 251 4.66 25.06 0.27
CA ILE A 251 4.89 24.26 -0.95
C ILE A 251 6.36 24.30 -1.38
N LYS A 252 7.07 25.41 -1.11
CA LYS A 252 8.51 25.53 -1.37
C LYS A 252 9.35 24.54 -0.56
N GLY A 253 8.76 23.87 0.45
CA GLY A 253 9.39 22.83 1.24
C GLY A 253 9.86 21.63 0.42
N TYR A 254 9.12 21.22 -0.61
CA TYR A 254 9.51 20.08 -1.46
C TYR A 254 10.84 20.32 -2.17
N PHE A 255 10.96 21.45 -2.87
CA PHE A 255 12.15 21.74 -3.68
C PHE A 255 13.40 22.05 -2.86
N LYS A 256 13.24 22.39 -1.58
CA LYS A 256 14.35 22.55 -0.64
C LYS A 256 14.81 21.23 -0.03
N ASP A 257 13.97 20.21 -0.09
CA ASP A 257 14.27 18.91 0.47
C ASP A 257 15.18 18.12 -0.50
N TYR A 258 16.34 17.71 0.00
CA TYR A 258 17.33 17.01 -0.83
C TYR A 258 16.84 15.62 -1.23
N GLU A 259 16.16 14.91 -0.33
CA GLU A 259 15.63 13.56 -0.57
C GLU A 259 14.56 13.59 -1.66
N PHE A 260 13.65 14.59 -1.63
CA PHE A 260 12.65 14.80 -2.68
C PHE A 260 13.29 15.02 -4.05
N ASN A 261 14.33 15.87 -4.12
CA ASN A 261 15.00 16.16 -5.38
C ASN A 261 15.75 14.94 -5.94
N VAL A 262 16.36 14.11 -5.08
CA VAL A 262 16.99 12.85 -5.47
C VAL A 262 15.94 11.86 -5.97
N TYR A 263 14.85 11.68 -5.23
CA TYR A 263 13.73 10.80 -5.62
C TYR A 263 13.17 11.17 -6.99
N LEU A 264 12.89 12.46 -7.22
CA LEU A 264 12.43 12.96 -8.51
C LEU A 264 13.46 12.73 -9.63
N SER A 265 14.74 12.95 -9.34
CA SER A 265 15.82 12.74 -10.32
C SER A 265 15.96 11.27 -10.72
N ILE A 266 15.85 10.33 -9.78
CA ILE A 266 15.90 8.89 -10.05
C ILE A 266 14.73 8.48 -10.96
N ILE A 267 13.51 8.97 -10.68
CA ILE A 267 12.34 8.68 -11.53
C ILE A 267 12.56 9.18 -12.96
N LEU A 268 12.99 10.42 -13.13
CA LEU A 268 13.15 11.02 -14.45
C LEU A 268 14.26 10.33 -15.25
N LEU A 269 15.40 10.05 -14.62
CA LEU A 269 16.54 9.40 -15.28
C LEU A 269 16.23 7.94 -15.64
N SER A 270 15.63 7.19 -14.72
CA SER A 270 15.22 5.80 -14.99
C SER A 270 14.19 5.72 -16.11
N THR A 271 13.17 6.56 -16.06
CA THR A 271 12.15 6.68 -17.12
C THR A 271 12.79 6.98 -18.47
N LEU A 272 13.72 7.94 -18.52
CA LEU A 272 14.40 8.31 -19.76
C LEU A 272 15.22 7.15 -20.34
N PHE A 273 16.01 6.46 -19.51
CA PHE A 273 16.83 5.34 -19.96
C PHE A 273 15.99 4.14 -20.41
N ILE A 274 14.93 3.81 -19.67
CA ILE A 274 13.99 2.74 -20.02
C ILE A 274 13.27 3.09 -21.33
N PHE A 275 12.80 4.32 -21.48
CA PHE A 275 12.14 4.80 -22.69
C PHE A 275 13.05 4.69 -23.92
N ILE A 276 14.28 5.18 -23.84
CA ILE A 276 15.25 5.09 -24.95
C ILE A 276 15.51 3.62 -25.31
N ASN A 277 15.68 2.76 -24.31
CA ASN A 277 16.02 1.36 -24.54
C ASN A 277 14.87 0.56 -25.17
N ILE A 278 13.64 0.75 -24.70
CA ILE A 278 12.45 0.09 -25.28
C ILE A 278 12.14 0.64 -26.66
N SER A 279 12.13 1.97 -26.81
CA SER A 279 11.77 2.64 -28.07
C SER A 279 12.76 2.29 -29.18
N SER A 280 14.06 2.23 -28.88
CA SER A 280 15.08 1.80 -29.85
C SER A 280 14.95 0.32 -30.22
N ALA A 281 14.68 -0.57 -29.26
CA ALA A 281 14.51 -1.99 -29.52
C ALA A 281 13.26 -2.31 -30.36
N ARG A 282 12.16 -1.56 -30.15
CA ARG A 282 10.90 -1.74 -30.89
C ARG A 282 10.80 -0.88 -32.15
N SER A 283 11.75 0.04 -32.37
CA SER A 283 11.66 1.08 -33.40
C SER A 283 10.38 1.93 -33.30
N ASP A 284 9.87 2.11 -32.08
CA ASP A 284 8.65 2.85 -31.79
C ASP A 284 8.89 3.94 -30.74
N TRP A 285 8.90 5.20 -31.19
CA TRP A 285 9.10 6.39 -30.37
C TRP A 285 7.77 7.08 -30.05
N SER A 286 6.75 6.29 -29.76
CA SER A 286 5.41 6.73 -29.44
C SER A 286 5.30 7.31 -28.02
N HIS A 287 4.20 8.03 -27.80
CA HIS A 287 3.75 8.44 -26.47
C HIS A 287 3.47 7.24 -25.56
N ASP A 288 2.98 6.13 -26.12
CA ASP A 288 2.70 4.91 -25.38
C ASP A 288 3.98 4.28 -24.81
N SER A 289 5.06 4.21 -25.60
CA SER A 289 6.38 3.77 -25.14
C SER A 289 6.90 4.63 -23.98
N PHE A 290 6.64 5.94 -24.01
CA PHE A 290 6.98 6.84 -22.90
C PHE A 290 6.12 6.57 -21.66
N LEU A 291 4.80 6.41 -21.84
CA LEU A 291 3.85 6.16 -20.76
C LEU A 291 4.17 4.86 -20.02
N ILE A 292 4.40 3.75 -20.73
CA ILE A 292 4.75 2.47 -20.10
C ILE A 292 6.09 2.55 -19.35
N SER A 293 7.06 3.29 -19.90
CA SER A 293 8.36 3.49 -19.26
C SER A 293 8.24 4.29 -17.97
N LEU A 294 7.48 5.39 -17.99
CA LEU A 294 7.21 6.22 -16.82
C LEU A 294 6.44 5.43 -15.75
N PHE A 295 5.39 4.73 -16.16
CA PHE A 295 4.54 3.96 -15.26
C PHE A 295 5.35 2.92 -14.49
N GLN A 296 6.10 2.08 -15.21
CA GLN A 296 6.86 1.00 -14.57
C GLN A 296 8.04 1.53 -13.74
N SER A 297 8.68 2.60 -14.17
CA SER A 297 9.76 3.23 -13.38
C SER A 297 9.24 3.72 -12.03
N VAL A 298 8.08 4.39 -12.00
CA VAL A 298 7.47 4.91 -10.78
C VAL A 298 6.91 3.78 -9.92
N ALA A 299 6.20 2.80 -10.52
CA ALA A 299 5.59 1.70 -9.79
C ALA A 299 6.61 0.79 -9.12
N ILE A 300 7.72 0.46 -9.80
CA ILE A 300 8.77 -0.42 -9.25
C ILE A 300 9.66 0.33 -8.25
N LEU A 301 10.07 1.57 -8.54
CA LEU A 301 10.89 2.35 -7.59
C LEU A 301 10.18 2.56 -6.24
N THR A 302 8.86 2.76 -6.26
CA THR A 302 8.07 2.96 -5.05
C THR A 302 7.64 1.66 -4.37
N GLY A 303 7.97 0.50 -4.94
CA GLY A 303 7.51 -0.79 -4.42
C GLY A 303 6.01 -1.03 -4.57
N THR A 304 5.30 -0.22 -5.37
CA THR A 304 3.86 -0.39 -5.60
C THR A 304 3.56 -1.67 -6.35
N GLY A 305 4.39 -2.07 -7.32
CA GLY A 305 4.23 -3.37 -7.99
C GLY A 305 3.07 -3.47 -9.00
N TYR A 306 2.42 -2.35 -9.34
CA TYR A 306 1.49 -2.34 -10.48
C TYR A 306 2.23 -2.55 -11.80
N ALA A 307 1.60 -3.28 -12.71
CA ALA A 307 1.99 -3.35 -14.11
C ALA A 307 0.95 -2.70 -15.03
N ASN A 308 1.42 -2.00 -16.06
CA ASN A 308 0.63 -1.55 -17.20
C ASN A 308 1.13 -2.12 -18.55
N ALA A 309 2.21 -2.90 -18.51
CA ALA A 309 2.80 -3.60 -19.65
C ALA A 309 3.64 -4.77 -19.13
N ASP A 310 3.78 -5.82 -19.94
CA ASP A 310 4.67 -6.93 -19.65
C ASP A 310 6.14 -6.52 -19.89
N TYR A 311 6.85 -6.25 -18.80
CA TYR A 311 8.26 -5.84 -18.82
C TYR A 311 9.22 -7.04 -18.90
N GLU A 312 8.75 -8.28 -18.77
CA GLU A 312 9.59 -9.47 -19.00
C GLU A 312 9.98 -9.63 -20.48
N LEU A 313 9.21 -9.00 -21.36
CA LEU A 313 9.47 -8.93 -22.79
C LEU A 313 10.37 -7.75 -23.20
N TRP A 314 10.79 -6.92 -22.25
CA TRP A 314 11.63 -5.74 -22.54
C TRP A 314 13.11 -6.14 -22.67
N PRO A 315 13.95 -5.32 -23.30
CA PRO A 315 15.37 -5.65 -23.39
C PRO A 315 16.01 -5.74 -22.01
N PHE A 316 17.04 -6.59 -21.89
CA PHE A 316 17.66 -6.91 -20.60
C PHE A 316 18.12 -5.69 -19.80
N PHE A 317 18.59 -4.63 -20.47
CA PHE A 317 18.99 -3.39 -19.79
C PHE A 317 17.84 -2.79 -18.97
N SER A 318 16.65 -2.65 -19.55
CA SER A 318 15.47 -2.15 -18.81
C SER A 318 15.07 -3.08 -17.67
N GLN A 319 15.14 -4.40 -17.86
CA GLN A 319 14.83 -5.37 -16.80
C GLN A 319 15.79 -5.24 -15.61
N TYR A 320 17.10 -5.18 -15.87
CA TYR A 320 18.11 -5.00 -14.81
C TYR A 320 17.98 -3.64 -14.13
N LEU A 321 17.64 -2.58 -14.87
CA LEU A 321 17.42 -1.27 -14.26
C LEU A 321 16.19 -1.28 -13.33
N LEU A 322 15.07 -1.87 -13.75
CA LEU A 322 13.89 -2.04 -12.88
C LEU A 322 14.23 -2.85 -11.63
N LEU A 323 14.99 -3.95 -11.77
CA LEU A 323 15.46 -4.74 -10.63
C LEU A 323 16.30 -3.91 -9.65
N ILE A 324 17.18 -3.03 -10.14
CA ILE A 324 17.96 -2.12 -9.28
C ILE A 324 17.05 -1.11 -8.57
N LEU A 325 16.07 -0.53 -9.28
CA LEU A 325 15.14 0.45 -8.69
C LEU A 325 14.35 -0.12 -7.52
N MET A 326 14.00 -1.41 -7.57
CA MET A 326 13.29 -2.10 -6.48
C MET A 326 14.03 -2.02 -5.13
N PHE A 327 15.37 -1.94 -5.14
CA PHE A 327 16.16 -1.85 -3.90
C PHE A 327 16.37 -0.41 -3.39
N PHE A 328 16.07 0.61 -4.20
CA PHE A 328 16.21 2.00 -3.77
C PHE A 328 15.06 2.44 -2.86
N GLY A 329 13.83 2.04 -3.21
CA GLY A 329 12.62 2.51 -2.53
C GLY A 329 12.34 4.00 -2.73
N ALA A 330 11.23 4.46 -2.16
CA ALA A 330 10.89 5.87 -2.14
C ALA A 330 11.47 6.60 -0.90
N MET A 331 10.91 7.77 -0.57
CA MET A 331 11.41 8.59 0.54
C MET A 331 11.11 7.96 1.91
N GLY A 332 11.94 8.24 2.91
CA GLY A 332 11.70 7.86 4.30
C GLY A 332 10.39 8.46 4.83
N SER A 333 9.67 7.70 5.67
CA SER A 333 8.33 8.07 6.18
C SER A 333 7.27 8.28 5.10
N SER A 334 7.45 7.64 3.93
CA SER A 334 6.39 7.37 2.96
C SER A 334 5.68 6.05 3.29
N THR A 335 4.73 5.60 2.45
CA THR A 335 4.17 4.24 2.56
C THR A 335 5.02 3.17 1.89
N SER A 336 6.03 3.58 1.12
CA SER A 336 6.92 2.70 0.37
C SER A 336 7.92 2.01 1.31
N GLY A 337 8.30 0.79 0.93
CA GLY A 337 9.40 0.04 1.54
C GLY A 337 10.43 -0.38 0.50
N ALA A 338 11.66 -0.62 0.95
CA ALA A 338 12.75 -1.26 0.21
C ALA A 338 13.29 -2.44 1.01
#